data_AF-A0A537H7H8-F1
#
_entry.id   AF-A0A537H7H8-F1
#
_cell.length_a   1.000
_cell.length_b   1.000
_cell.length_c   1.000
_cell.angle_alpha   90.00
_cell.angle_beta   90.00
_cell.angle_gamma   90.00
#
_symmetry.space_group_name_H-M   'P 1'
#
loop_
_entity.id
_entity.type
_entity.pdbx_description
1 polymer ?
#
loop_
_entity_poly.entity_id
_entity_poly.type
_entity_poly.pdbx_seq_one_letter_code
_entity_poly.pdbx_strand_id
1 'polypeptide(L)' 'MFQHDLEAKLGRLGLKGNEITVVYESRFGMRAARVAWMLEYAGIQSPLMLEGGFRAWQDSNYP' A
#
# COMPACT_ATOMS: atom_id res chain seq x y z
N MET A 1 -9.51 -18.59 5.46
CA MET A 1 -10.73 -17.92 4.93
C MET A 1 -10.45 -16.43 4.68
N PHE A 2 -10.21 -15.63 5.72
CA PHE A 2 -9.88 -14.19 5.59
C PHE A 2 -8.71 -13.88 4.63
N GLN A 3 -7.62 -14.64 4.72
CA GLN A 3 -6.45 -14.43 3.87
C GLN A 3 -6.76 -14.62 2.38
N HIS A 4 -7.45 -15.69 2.00
CA HIS A 4 -7.88 -15.92 0.62
C HIS A 4 -8.84 -14.85 0.09
N ASP A 5 -9.76 -14.36 0.93
CA ASP A 5 -10.67 -13.27 0.54
C ASP A 5 -9.90 -11.96 0.31
N LEU A 6 -8.86 -11.71 1.11
CA LEU A 6 -7.97 -10.56 0.98
C LEU A 6 -7.14 -10.67 -0.30
N GLU A 7 -6.48 -11.80 -0.53
CA GLU A 7 -5.72 -12.09 -1.76
C GLU A 7 -6.60 -11.91 -3.01
N ALA A 8 -7.83 -12.45 -3.02
CA ALA A 8 -8.76 -12.31 -4.14
C ALA A 8 -9.21 -10.86 -4.37
N LYS A 9 -9.37 -10.06 -3.31
CA LYS A 9 -9.66 -8.62 -3.43
C LYS A 9 -8.46 -7.84 -3.98
N LEU A 10 -7.26 -8.09 -3.45
CA LEU A 10 -6.03 -7.43 -3.88
C LEU A 10 -5.66 -7.80 -5.32
N GLY A 11 -5.80 -9.06 -5.72
CA GLY A 11 -5.58 -9.50 -7.09
C GLY A 11 -6.54 -8.85 -8.10
N ARG A 12 -7.80 -8.59 -7.70
CA ARG A 12 -8.74 -7.81 -8.53
C ARG A 12 -8.35 -6.35 -8.70
N LEU A 13 -7.53 -5.80 -7.80
CA LEU A 13 -6.94 -4.46 -7.94
C LEU A 13 -5.65 -4.47 -8.78
N GLY A 14 -5.24 -5.64 -9.29
CA GLY A 14 -4.06 -5.80 -10.14
C GLY A 14 -2.75 -6.03 -9.38
N LEU A 15 -2.78 -6.14 -8.05
CA LEU A 15 -1.58 -6.36 -7.24
C LEU A 15 -1.02 -7.77 -7.45
N LYS A 16 0.29 -7.85 -7.69
CA LYS A 16 1.03 -9.11 -7.75
C LYS A 16 2.11 -9.14 -6.67
N GLY A 17 2.38 -10.33 -6.13
CA GLY A 17 3.32 -10.50 -5.00
C GLY A 17 4.79 -10.13 -5.31
N ASN A 18 5.17 -10.00 -6.57
CA ASN A 18 6.52 -9.67 -7.02
C ASN A 18 6.71 -8.21 -7.48
N GLU A 19 5.68 -7.37 -7.38
CA GLU A 19 5.73 -5.97 -7.80
C GLU A 19 6.03 -5.05 -6.61
N ILE A 20 6.74 -3.94 -6.87
CA ILE A 20 6.95 -2.90 -5.87
C ILE A 20 5.62 -2.21 -5.61
N THR A 21 5.09 -2.35 -4.39
CA THR A 21 3.84 -1.72 -3.98
C THR A 21 4.14 -0.56 -3.05
N VAL A 22 3.72 0.65 -3.41
CA VAL A 22 3.83 1.85 -2.57
C VAL A 22 2.45 2.23 -2.05
N VAL A 23 2.33 2.32 -0.73
CA VAL A 23 1.11 2.69 -0.02
C VAL A 23 1.25 4.12 0.49
N TYR A 24 0.21 4.92 0.29
CA TYR A 24 0.17 6.28 0.80
C TYR A 24 -1.25 6.67 1.18
N GLU A 25 -1.37 7.64 2.07
CA GLU A 25 -2.62 8.36 2.34
C GLU A 25 -2.37 9.87 2.22
N SER A 26 -3.33 10.71 2.60
CA SER A 26 -3.19 12.17 2.49
C SER A 26 -1.99 12.73 3.25
N ARG A 27 -1.68 12.15 4.42
CA ARG A 27 -0.47 12.41 5.22
C ARG A 27 0.29 11.10 5.45
N PHE A 28 1.43 11.14 6.13
CA PHE A 28 1.98 9.92 6.71
C PHE A 28 1.13 9.51 7.93
N GLY A 29 0.65 8.26 7.99
CA GLY A 29 -0.29 7.89 9.04
C GLY A 29 -0.72 6.42 9.10
N MET A 30 -1.64 6.18 10.04
CA MET A 30 -2.09 4.86 10.45
C MET A 30 -2.85 4.10 9.37
N ARG A 31 -3.53 4.79 8.43
CA ARG A 31 -4.30 4.08 7.39
C ARG A 31 -3.36 3.48 6.37
N ALA A 32 -2.33 4.23 5.96
CA ALA A 32 -1.30 3.72 5.07
C ALA A 32 -0.54 2.56 5.74
N ALA A 33 -0.15 2.70 7.01
CA ALA A 33 0.51 1.63 7.78
C ALA A 33 -0.36 0.36 7.89
N ARG A 34 -1.66 0.51 8.15
CA ARG A 34 -2.59 -0.62 8.22
C ARG A 34 -2.70 -1.35 6.87
N VAL A 35 -2.74 -0.61 5.77
CA VAL A 35 -2.78 -1.22 4.43
C VAL A 35 -1.47 -1.94 4.16
N ALA A 36 -0.31 -1.33 4.44
CA ALA A 36 0.99 -1.99 4.30
C ALA A 36 1.04 -3.33 5.05
N TRP A 37 0.58 -3.35 6.31
CA TRP A 37 0.46 -4.58 7.10
C TRP A 37 -0.45 -5.65 6.47
N MET A 38 -1.60 -5.25 5.93
CA MET A 38 -2.50 -6.18 5.25
C MET A 38 -1.89 -6.74 3.96
N LEU A 39 -1.07 -5.97 3.25
CA LEU A 39 -0.37 -6.41 2.05
C LEU A 39 0.75 -7.41 2.38
N GLU A 40 1.53 -7.15 3.43
CA GLU A 40 2.51 -8.10 3.95
C GLU A 40 1.85 -9.43 4.33
N TYR A 41 0.74 -9.34 5.07
CA TYR A 41 -0.05 -10.52 5.45
C TYR A 41 -0.60 -11.30 4.25
N ALA A 42 -0.88 -10.61 3.13
CA ALA A 42 -1.34 -11.23 1.88
C ALA A 42 -0.20 -11.75 0.98
N GLY A 43 1.06 -11.67 1.44
CA GLY A 43 2.22 -12.23 0.73
C GLY A 43 3.00 -11.25 -0.16
N ILE A 44 2.71 -9.95 -0.10
CA ILE A 44 3.57 -8.93 -0.74
C ILE A 44 4.79 -8.73 0.16
N GLN A 45 5.98 -9.06 -0.34
CA GLN A 45 7.16 -9.25 0.51
C GLN A 45 7.71 -7.94 1.11
N SER A 46 7.44 -6.79 0.51
CA SER A 46 7.96 -5.49 0.98
C SER A 46 7.12 -4.31 0.44
N PRO A 47 5.94 -4.03 1.00
CA PRO A 47 5.22 -2.81 0.69
C PRO A 47 5.98 -1.60 1.26
N LEU A 48 6.16 -0.59 0.44
CA LEU A 48 6.78 0.68 0.83
C LEU A 48 5.70 1.67 1.23
N MET A 49 6.06 2.64 2.08
CA MET A 49 5.20 3.77 2.39
C MET A 49 5.79 5.06 1.84
N LEU A 50 4.95 5.92 1.27
CA LEU A 50 5.39 7.24 0.84
C LEU A 50 5.55 8.14 2.07
N GLU A 51 6.79 8.50 2.36
CA GLU A 51 7.12 9.43 3.45
C GLU A 51 6.39 10.77 3.26
N GLY A 52 5.76 11.26 4.32
CA GLY A 52 4.92 12.47 4.30
C GLY A 52 3.56 12.32 3.58
N GLY A 53 3.33 11.21 2.86
CA GLY A 53 2.08 10.94 2.13
C GLY A 53 1.87 11.84 0.90
N PHE A 54 0.65 11.84 0.38
CA PHE A 54 0.30 12.59 -0.84
C PHE A 54 0.54 14.10 -0.69
N ARG A 55 0.37 14.65 0.51
CA ARG A 55 0.63 16.07 0.74
C ARG A 55 2.11 16.43 0.51
N ALA A 56 3.04 15.61 0.97
CA ALA A 56 4.47 15.86 0.74
C ALA A 56 4.84 15.78 -0.75
N TRP A 57 4.14 14.91 -1.51
CA TRP A 57 4.27 14.86 -2.97
C TRP A 57 3.83 16.18 -3.62
N GLN A 58 2.66 16.69 -3.23
CA GLN A 58 2.12 17.95 -3.73
C GLN A 58 3.01 19.14 -3.35
N ASP A 59 3.47 19.20 -2.09
CA ASP A 59 4.35 20.26 -1.59
C ASP A 59 5.72 20.27 -2.31
N SER A 60 6.11 19.13 -2.91
CA SER A 60 7.33 18.99 -3.72
C SER A 60 7.13 19.42 -5.19
N ASN A 61 5.94 19.86 -5.59
CA ASN A 61 5.58 20.23 -6.97
C ASN A 61 5.84 19.13 -8.01
N TYR A 62 5.67 17.87 -7.60
CA TYR A 62 5.66 16.76 -8.55
C TYR A 62 4.36 16.77 -9.39
N PRO A 63 4.38 16.20 -10.62
CA PRO A 63 3.22 16.16 -11.50
C PRO A 63 2.03 15.39 -10.90
#